data_AF-A0A2V8LXC5-F1
#
_entry.id   AF-A0A2V8LXC5-F1
#
_cell.length_a   1.000
_cell.length_b   1.000
_cell.length_c   1.000
_cell.angle_alpha   90.00
_cell.angle_beta   90.00
_cell.angle_gamma   90.00
#
_symmetry.space_group_name_H-M   'P 1'
#
loop_
_entity.id
_entity.type
_entity.pdbx_description
1 polymer ?
#
loop_
_entity_poly.entity_id
_entity_poly.type
_entity_poly.pdbx_seq_one_letter_code
_entity_poly.pdbx_strand_id
1 'polypeptide(L)'
;MGEIVAAFGTVHAPQLILRPPDEKPEMLDASIAAMRELGKILDETKPDVIIFLGSDHLETYSMTCIPTFALIAGKHAIAEFGGRNYHHPIHTEMADDLLDNLIHQGFDIAYSGDAVL
;
A
#
# COMPACT_ATOMS: atom_id res chain seq x y z
N MET A 1 16.98 -6.88 -15.20
CA MET A 1 17.41 -6.06 -14.05
C MET A 1 16.42 -4.93 -13.94
N GLY A 2 15.68 -4.82 -12.84
CA GLY A 2 14.75 -3.73 -12.59
C GLY A 2 15.45 -2.45 -12.12
N GLU A 3 14.75 -1.32 -12.17
CA GLU A 3 15.23 -0.02 -11.72
C GLU A 3 14.22 0.62 -10.76
N ILE A 4 14.70 1.19 -9.65
CA ILE A 4 13.88 2.02 -8.77
C ILE A 4 13.88 3.43 -9.34
N VAL A 5 12.77 3.83 -9.94
CA VAL A 5 12.64 5.13 -10.63
C VAL A 5 12.21 6.27 -9.69
N ALA A 6 11.57 5.95 -8.56
CA ALA A 6 11.17 6.91 -7.54
C ALA A 6 10.96 6.24 -6.18
N ALA A 7 11.08 7.01 -5.10
CA ALA A 7 10.68 6.61 -3.75
C ALA A 7 10.19 7.85 -2.98
N PHE A 8 9.09 7.70 -2.25
CA PHE A 8 8.49 8.78 -1.46
C PHE A 8 7.72 8.22 -0.26
N GLY A 9 7.57 9.04 0.78
CA GLY A 9 6.70 8.78 1.92
C GLY A 9 5.49 9.70 1.90
N THR A 10 4.33 9.19 2.29
CA THR A 10 3.09 9.98 2.40
C THR A 10 2.29 9.57 3.62
N VAL A 11 1.33 10.41 4.01
CA VAL A 11 0.30 10.10 5.00
C VAL A 11 -0.80 9.23 4.38
N HIS A 12 -1.44 8.39 5.21
CA HIS A 12 -2.58 7.54 4.83
C HIS A 12 -3.75 7.65 5.82
N ALA A 13 -3.84 8.76 6.56
CA ALA A 13 -4.85 8.93 7.58
C ALA A 13 -6.27 8.83 6.97
N PRO A 14 -7.19 8.05 7.58
CA PRO A 14 -8.53 7.78 7.03
C PRO A 14 -9.36 9.06 6.79
N GLN A 15 -9.10 10.11 7.57
CA GLN A 15 -9.78 11.40 7.48
C GLN A 15 -9.58 12.11 6.15
N LEU A 16 -8.49 11.81 5.42
CA LEU A 16 -8.24 12.35 4.08
C LEU A 16 -9.32 11.92 3.08
N ILE A 17 -9.94 10.75 3.31
CA ILE A 17 -11.02 10.21 2.49
C ILE A 17 -12.38 10.48 3.14
N LEU A 18 -12.53 10.22 4.44
CA LEU A 18 -13.81 10.28 5.14
C LEU A 18 -14.30 11.71 5.44
N ARG A 19 -13.37 12.67 5.58
CA ARG A 19 -13.65 14.09 5.85
C ARG A 19 -14.66 14.29 7.00
N PRO A 20 -14.41 13.73 8.20
CA PRO A 20 -15.34 13.87 9.32
C PRO A 20 -15.47 15.35 9.77
N PRO A 21 -16.61 15.73 10.38
CA PRO A 21 -16.97 17.13 10.59
C PRO A 21 -16.13 17.88 11.64
N ASP A 22 -15.42 17.15 12.50
CA ASP A 22 -14.53 17.66 13.55
C ASP A 22 -13.10 17.95 13.08
N GLU A 23 -12.76 17.53 11.86
CA GLU A 23 -11.47 17.85 11.25
C GLU A 23 -11.44 19.27 10.68
N LYS A 24 -10.23 19.83 10.59
CA LYS A 24 -10.00 21.13 9.95
C LYS A 24 -9.86 20.95 8.44
N PRO A 25 -10.84 21.36 7.60
CA PRO A 25 -10.80 21.09 6.16
C PRO A 25 -9.55 21.61 5.48
N GLU A 26 -9.04 22.77 5.90
CA GLU A 26 -7.84 23.40 5.36
C GLU A 26 -6.57 22.56 5.58
N MET A 27 -6.49 21.80 6.67
CA MET A 27 -5.35 20.91 6.94
C MET A 27 -5.42 19.64 6.07
N LEU A 28 -6.62 19.11 5.87
CA LEU A 28 -6.83 17.96 4.97
C LEU A 28 -6.52 18.35 3.53
N ASP A 29 -7.00 19.52 3.08
CA ASP A 29 -6.76 20.01 1.73
C ASP A 29 -5.27 20.32 1.49
N ALA A 30 -4.57 20.88 2.48
CA ALA A 30 -3.12 21.08 2.40
C ALA A 30 -2.35 19.75 2.30
N SER A 31 -2.76 18.73 3.05
CA SER A 31 -2.16 17.40 2.98
C SER A 31 -2.39 16.76 1.60
N ILE A 32 -3.62 16.83 1.08
CA ILE A 32 -3.95 16.33 -0.26
C ILE A 32 -3.18 17.11 -1.34
N ALA A 33 -2.99 18.41 -1.19
CA ALA A 33 -2.19 19.20 -2.12
C ALA A 33 -0.73 18.74 -2.14
N ALA A 34 -0.12 18.48 -0.98
CA ALA A 34 1.23 17.90 -0.91
C ALA A 34 1.30 16.51 -1.56
N MET A 35 0.29 15.66 -1.35
CA MET A 35 0.20 14.34 -2.01
C MET A 35 0.11 14.45 -3.54
N ARG A 36 -0.57 15.48 -4.07
CA ARG A 36 -0.63 15.73 -5.52
C ARG A 36 0.72 16.08 -6.12
N GLU A 37 1.60 16.75 -5.38
CA GLU A 37 2.98 17.00 -5.84
C GLU A 37 3.77 15.69 -5.96
N LEU A 38 3.56 14.74 -5.04
CA LEU A 38 4.13 13.38 -5.17
C LEU A 38 3.51 12.63 -6.38
N GLY A 39 2.21 12.84 -6.64
CA GLY A 39 1.53 12.30 -7.81
C GLY A 39 2.15 12.72 -9.14
N LYS A 40 2.65 13.97 -9.24
CA LYS A 40 3.38 14.43 -10.45
C LYS A 40 4.64 13.62 -10.70
N ILE A 41 5.38 13.25 -9.64
CA ILE A 41 6.57 12.41 -9.75
C ILE A 41 6.20 11.03 -10.28
N LEU A 42 5.07 10.45 -9.83
CA LEU A 42 4.56 9.18 -10.37
C LEU A 42 4.18 9.30 -11.85
N ASP A 43 3.49 10.36 -12.24
CA ASP A 43 3.08 10.60 -13.63
C ASP A 43 4.30 10.79 -14.56
N GLU A 44 5.36 11.45 -14.07
CA GLU A 44 6.59 11.69 -14.81
C GLU A 44 7.45 10.44 -14.94
N THR A 45 7.61 9.68 -13.85
CA THR A 45 8.48 8.49 -13.81
C THR A 45 7.85 7.23 -14.40
N LYS A 46 6.50 7.17 -14.48
CA LYS A 46 5.74 6.09 -15.12
C LYS A 46 6.21 4.69 -14.68
N PRO A 47 6.18 4.37 -13.38
CA PRO A 47 6.62 3.07 -12.91
C PRO A 47 5.71 1.95 -13.43
N ASP A 48 6.30 0.81 -13.79
CA ASP A 48 5.54 -0.39 -14.16
C ASP A 48 4.88 -1.05 -12.94
N VAL A 49 5.50 -0.93 -11.76
CA VAL A 49 5.04 -1.51 -10.49
C VAL A 49 5.26 -0.54 -9.34
N ILE A 50 4.33 -0.51 -8.39
CA ILE A 50 4.48 0.19 -7.11
C ILE A 50 4.60 -0.86 -6.00
N ILE A 51 5.71 -0.82 -5.26
CA ILE A 51 5.82 -1.52 -3.97
C ILE A 51 5.21 -0.60 -2.91
N PHE A 52 4.02 -0.96 -2.42
CA PHE A 52 3.34 -0.20 -1.37
C PHE A 52 3.67 -0.79 0.00
N LEU A 53 4.31 0.02 0.85
CA LEU A 53 4.58 -0.33 2.24
C LEU A 53 3.59 0.40 3.14
N GLY A 54 2.75 -0.35 3.85
CA GLY A 54 1.77 0.17 4.77
C GLY A 54 1.62 -0.73 6.00
N SER A 55 1.05 -0.16 7.06
CA SER A 55 0.63 -0.92 8.23
C SER A 55 -0.83 -1.30 8.10
N ASP A 56 -1.14 -2.57 8.35
CA ASP A 56 -2.52 -3.00 8.58
C ASP A 56 -3.04 -2.39 9.89
N HIS A 57 -4.30 -1.96 9.90
CA HIS A 57 -4.96 -1.35 11.06
C HIS A 57 -5.98 -2.30 11.71
N LEU A 58 -5.63 -3.60 11.77
CA LEU A 58 -6.48 -4.70 12.23
C LEU A 58 -7.64 -5.04 11.27
N GLU A 59 -7.47 -4.78 9.99
CA GLU A 59 -8.46 -5.11 8.95
C GLU A 59 -8.20 -6.52 8.42
N THR A 60 -6.97 -6.78 7.96
CA THR A 60 -6.56 -8.11 7.49
C THR A 60 -6.00 -8.98 8.61
N TYR A 61 -5.21 -8.39 9.53
CA TYR A 61 -4.45 -9.11 10.54
C TYR A 61 -4.96 -8.77 11.94
N SER A 62 -5.46 -9.78 12.66
CA SER A 62 -6.06 -9.58 13.98
C SER A 62 -5.09 -9.85 15.12
N MET A 63 -5.54 -9.66 16.36
CA MET A 63 -4.72 -9.90 17.56
C MET A 63 -4.18 -11.32 17.71
N THR A 64 -4.71 -12.30 16.96
CA THR A 64 -4.23 -13.69 16.95
C THR A 64 -3.23 -13.98 15.83
N CYS A 65 -3.02 -13.06 14.90
CA CYS A 65 -2.09 -13.19 13.77
C CYS A 65 -1.49 -11.82 13.47
N ILE A 66 -0.31 -11.53 14.03
CA ILE A 66 0.36 -10.23 13.92
C ILE A 66 1.74 -10.46 13.28
N PRO A 67 1.81 -10.60 11.94
CA PRO A 67 3.09 -10.79 11.27
C PRO A 67 3.95 -9.52 11.34
N THR A 68 5.27 -9.67 11.54
CA THR A 68 6.21 -8.54 11.48
C THR A 68 6.29 -7.97 10.06
N PHE A 69 6.34 -8.86 9.06
CA PHE A 69 6.27 -8.53 7.65
C PHE A 69 5.25 -9.43 6.98
N ALA A 70 4.39 -8.82 6.15
CA ALA A 70 3.41 -9.52 5.35
C ALA A 70 3.47 -9.03 3.90
N LEU A 71 3.44 -9.97 2.96
CA LEU A 71 3.33 -9.69 1.53
C LEU A 71 1.99 -10.20 0.99
N ILE A 72 1.27 -9.34 0.28
CA ILE A 72 0.12 -9.77 -0.52
C ILE A 72 0.65 -10.22 -1.89
N ALA A 73 0.61 -11.53 -2.13
CA ALA A 73 1.14 -12.20 -3.31
C ALA A 73 0.03 -12.84 -4.17
N GLY A 74 -1.24 -12.48 -3.94
CA GLY A 74 -2.37 -12.86 -4.78
C GLY A 74 -2.32 -12.22 -6.18
N LYS A 75 -3.38 -12.43 -6.97
CA LYS A 75 -3.51 -11.77 -8.28
C LYS A 75 -3.98 -10.33 -8.16
N HIS A 76 -4.71 -10.03 -7.08
CA HIS A 76 -5.28 -8.73 -6.85
C HIS A 76 -5.20 -8.35 -5.37
N ALA A 77 -5.01 -7.06 -5.12
CA ALA A 77 -5.27 -6.45 -3.83
C ALA A 77 -6.75 -6.00 -3.81
N ILE A 78 -7.53 -6.54 -2.89
CA ILE A 78 -8.95 -6.23 -2.70
C ILE A 78 -9.05 -5.42 -1.42
N ALA A 79 -9.78 -4.31 -1.43
CA ALA A 79 -10.01 -3.54 -0.20
C ALA A 79 -11.40 -2.92 -0.16
N GLU A 80 -11.93 -2.69 1.04
CA GLU A 80 -13.14 -1.88 1.24
C GLU A 80 -12.86 -0.77 2.26
N PHE A 81 -13.01 0.49 1.85
CA PHE A 81 -12.83 1.61 2.76
C PHE A 81 -13.73 2.80 2.43
N GLY A 82 -14.38 3.36 3.46
CA GLY A 82 -15.24 4.54 3.31
C GLY A 82 -16.39 4.37 2.33
N GLY A 83 -16.96 3.16 2.26
CA GLY A 83 -18.04 2.80 1.32
C GLY A 83 -17.58 2.65 -0.13
N ARG A 84 -16.27 2.52 -0.37
CA ARG A 84 -15.67 2.28 -1.68
C ARG A 84 -14.99 0.92 -1.69
N ASN A 85 -15.12 0.21 -2.81
CA ASN A 85 -14.42 -1.04 -3.07
C ASN A 85 -13.24 -0.77 -4.00
N TYR A 86 -12.10 -1.35 -3.69
CA TYR A 86 -10.87 -1.26 -4.47
C TYR A 86 -10.49 -2.65 -4.94
N HIS A 87 -10.02 -2.73 -6.18
CA HIS A 87 -9.57 -3.96 -6.78
C HIS A 87 -8.44 -3.65 -7.75
N HIS A 88 -7.20 -3.83 -7.28
CA HIS A 88 -6.00 -3.48 -8.03
C HIS A 88 -5.22 -4.74 -8.42
N PRO A 89 -4.74 -4.84 -9.66
CA PRO A 89 -3.90 -5.97 -10.07
C PRO A 89 -2.57 -5.94 -9.32
N ILE A 90 -2.06 -7.11 -8.97
CA ILE A 90 -0.72 -7.30 -8.43
C ILE A 90 0.18 -7.85 -9.54
N HIS A 91 1.41 -7.35 -9.62
CA HIS A 91 2.43 -7.90 -10.51
C HIS A 91 2.97 -9.21 -9.91
N THR A 92 2.23 -10.32 -10.09
CA THR A 92 2.48 -11.60 -9.41
C THR A 92 3.91 -12.11 -9.58
N GLU A 93 4.50 -12.04 -10.77
CA GLU A 93 5.89 -12.49 -11.00
C GLU A 93 6.89 -11.72 -10.14
N MET A 94 6.65 -10.44 -9.88
CA MET A 94 7.52 -9.61 -9.02
C MET A 94 7.25 -9.87 -7.54
N ALA A 95 5.99 -10.13 -7.17
CA ALA A 95 5.65 -10.51 -5.79
C ALA A 95 6.30 -11.85 -5.42
N ASP A 96 6.24 -12.84 -6.31
CA ASP A 96 6.87 -14.15 -6.13
C ASP A 96 8.40 -14.04 -6.07
N ASP A 97 9.03 -13.28 -6.98
CA ASP A 97 10.48 -13.04 -6.97
C ASP A 97 10.92 -12.30 -5.70
N LEU A 98 10.16 -11.30 -5.25
CA LEU A 98 10.44 -10.57 -4.01
C LEU A 98 10.33 -11.48 -2.79
N LEU A 99 9.30 -12.32 -2.72
CA LEU A 99 9.10 -13.28 -1.64
C LEU A 99 10.28 -14.25 -1.53
N ASP A 100 10.66 -14.86 -2.66
CA ASP A 100 11.78 -15.81 -2.72
C ASP A 100 13.10 -15.15 -2.30
N ASN A 101 13.39 -13.96 -2.83
CA ASN A 101 14.60 -13.23 -2.48
C ASN A 101 14.63 -12.80 -1.00
N LEU A 102 13.51 -12.35 -0.42
CA LEU A 102 13.45 -11.99 1.00
C LEU A 102 13.76 -13.19 1.90
N ILE A 103 13.19 -14.36 1.59
CA ILE A 103 13.47 -15.61 2.30
C ILE A 103 14.96 -15.98 2.16
N HIS A 104 15.52 -15.90 0.95
CA HIS A 104 16.94 -16.18 0.71
C HIS A 104 17.89 -15.19 1.40
N GLN A 105 17.45 -13.96 1.65
CA GLN A 105 18.18 -12.96 2.45
C GLN A 105 17.97 -13.15 3.97
N GLY A 106 17.21 -14.15 4.39
CA GLY A 106 17.00 -14.50 5.80
C GLY A 106 15.90 -13.71 6.50
N PHE A 107 14.97 -13.11 5.75
CA PHE A 107 13.77 -12.50 6.34
C PHE A 107 12.70 -13.56 6.62
N ASP A 108 12.16 -13.52 7.84
CA ASP A 108 10.97 -14.28 8.21
C ASP A 108 9.72 -13.48 7.78
N ILE A 109 9.15 -13.84 6.62
CA ILE A 109 8.02 -13.14 6.02
C ILE A 109 6.76 -14.03 5.97
N ALA A 110 5.62 -13.46 6.37
CA ALA A 110 4.31 -14.04 6.09
C ALA A 110 3.85 -13.61 4.69
N TYR A 111 3.07 -14.45 4.02
CA TYR A 111 2.42 -14.05 2.77
C TYR A 111 0.92 -14.39 2.80
N SER A 112 0.14 -13.66 2.02
CA SER A 112 -1.28 -13.90 1.82
C SER A 112 -1.59 -13.84 0.33
N GLY A 113 -2.44 -14.75 -0.15
CA GLY A 113 -2.89 -14.77 -1.54
C GLY A 113 -3.95 -13.69 -1.80
N ASP A 114 -5.18 -14.12 -2.03
CA ASP A 114 -6.33 -13.21 -2.17
C ASP A 114 -6.82 -12.79 -0.78
N ALA A 115 -6.17 -11.77 -0.19
CA ALA A 115 -6.60 -11.15 1.07
C ALA A 115 -7.47 -9.91 0.82
N VAL A 116 -8.37 -9.63 1.77
CA VAL A 116 -9.12 -8.37 1.83
C VAL A 116 -8.39 -7.43 2.79
N LEU A 117 -8.07 -6.24 2.28
CA LEU A 117 -7.36 -5.14 2.94
C LEU A 117 -8.33 -4.04 3.41
#